data_AF-M5TKK6-F1
#
_entry.id   AF-M5TKK6-F1
#
_cell.length_a   1.000
_cell.length_b   1.000
_cell.length_c   1.000
_cell.angle_alpha   90.00
_cell.angle_beta   90.00
_cell.angle_gamma   90.00
#
_symmetry.space_group_name_H-M   'P 1'
#
loop_
_entity.id
_entity.type
_entity.pdbx_description
1 polymer ?
#
loop_
_entity_poly.entity_id
_entity_poly.type
_entity_poly.pdbx_seq_one_letter_code
_entity_poly.pdbx_strand_id
1 'polypeptide(L)'
;MSAKFTLGTTGAEADHLIDDFIDYIEASNLQFGGNHTTDGIAGIVDRRGRPYVTDLDRAAVMDWLNSQRIVSMATSQELRNAWYGWSD
;
A
#
# COMPACT_ATOMS: atom_id res chain seq x y z
N MET A 1 -1.20 0.53 -5.28
CA MET A 1 -0.05 0.99 -4.47
C MET A 1 0.96 -0.15 -4.43
N SER A 2 2.24 0.18 -4.30
CA SER A 2 3.29 -0.79 -3.98
C SER A 2 4.39 -0.14 -3.15
N ALA A 3 5.05 -0.92 -2.31
CA ALA A 3 6.25 -0.51 -1.60
C ALA A 3 7.31 -1.60 -1.73
N LYS A 4 8.54 -1.20 -2.06
CA LYS A 4 9.72 -2.08 -2.08
C LYS A 4 10.39 -2.06 -0.73
N PHE A 5 10.77 -3.24 -0.24
CA PHE A 5 11.55 -3.36 0.97
C PHE A 5 13.04 -3.22 0.68
N THR A 6 13.83 -3.01 1.73
CA THR A 6 15.28 -2.87 1.65
C THR A 6 15.91 -4.23 1.42
N LEU A 7 16.97 -4.30 0.62
CA LEU A 7 17.68 -5.55 0.36
C LEU A 7 18.14 -6.18 1.69
N GLY A 8 17.85 -7.48 1.87
CA GLY A 8 18.18 -8.21 3.10
C GLY A 8 17.12 -8.12 4.21
N THR A 9 15.96 -7.51 3.94
CA THR A 9 14.80 -7.60 4.83
C THR A 9 14.43 -9.06 5.06
N THR A 10 14.31 -9.46 6.33
CA THR A 10 13.94 -10.83 6.70
C THR A 10 12.44 -11.05 6.54
N GLY A 11 12.01 -12.32 6.44
CA GLY A 11 10.58 -12.66 6.45
C GLY A 11 9.85 -12.12 7.67
N ALA A 12 10.46 -12.22 8.86
CA ALA A 12 9.86 -11.70 10.09
C ALA A 12 9.72 -10.16 10.08
N GLU A 13 10.71 -9.42 9.58
CA GLU A 13 10.61 -7.96 9.45
C GLU A 13 9.52 -7.55 8.45
N ALA A 14 9.42 -8.29 7.34
CA ALA A 14 8.35 -8.08 6.37
C ALA A 14 6.99 -8.34 7.01
N ASP A 15 6.81 -9.48 7.68
CA ASP A 15 5.53 -9.84 8.33
C ASP A 15 5.13 -8.82 9.40
N HIS A 16 6.07 -8.39 10.25
CA HIS A 16 5.81 -7.34 11.24
C HIS A 16 5.35 -6.02 10.61
N LEU A 17 5.98 -5.59 9.51
CA LEU A 17 5.57 -4.39 8.79
C LEU A 17 4.17 -4.54 8.19
N ILE A 18 3.84 -5.73 7.68
CA ILE A 18 2.52 -5.99 7.08
C ILE A 18 1.43 -5.95 8.14
N ASP A 19 1.67 -6.52 9.33
CA ASP A 19 0.75 -6.41 10.45
C ASP A 19 0.52 -4.95 10.84
N ASP A 20 1.61 -4.18 11.03
CA ASP A 20 1.52 -2.74 11.34
C ASP A 20 0.80 -1.94 10.23
N PHE A 21 1.00 -2.32 8.97
CA PHE A 21 0.36 -1.69 7.83
C PHE A 21 -1.15 -1.96 7.80
N ILE A 22 -1.56 -3.19 8.07
CA ILE A 22 -2.97 -3.57 8.16
C ILE A 22 -3.65 -2.76 9.28
N ASP A 23 -3.03 -2.69 10.47
CA ASP A 23 -3.54 -1.91 11.59
C ASP A 23 -3.70 -0.42 11.23
N TYR A 24 -2.70 0.16 10.56
CA TYR A 24 -2.76 1.55 10.10
C TYR A 24 -3.90 1.81 9.09
N ILE A 25 -4.07 0.92 8.11
CA ILE A 25 -5.11 1.01 7.09
C ILE A 25 -6.50 0.92 7.73
N GLU A 26 -6.72 -0.04 8.62
CA GLU A 26 -8.01 -0.25 9.26
C GLU A 26 -8.37 0.90 10.21
N ALA A 27 -7.40 1.41 10.97
CA ALA A 27 -7.57 2.59 11.83
C ALA A 27 -7.95 3.84 11.03
N SER A 28 -7.54 3.92 9.75
CA SER A 28 -7.87 5.01 8.83
C SER A 28 -9.23 4.83 8.13
N ASN A 29 -10.02 3.82 8.53
CA ASN A 29 -11.26 3.40 7.86
C ASN A 29 -11.07 3.08 6.36
N LEU A 30 -9.89 2.58 6.03
CA LEU A 30 -9.52 2.07 4.72
C LEU A 30 -9.53 0.53 4.76
N GLN A 31 -9.42 -0.09 3.59
CA GLN A 31 -9.16 -1.52 3.46
C GLN A 31 -8.12 -1.76 2.39
N PHE A 32 -7.37 -2.84 2.55
CA PHE A 32 -6.30 -3.24 1.65
C PHE A 32 -6.58 -4.63 1.09
N GLY A 33 -6.41 -4.78 -0.23
CA GLY A 33 -6.41 -6.08 -0.90
C GLY A 33 -5.16 -6.23 -1.74
N GLY A 34 -4.35 -7.25 -1.46
CA GLY A 34 -3.08 -7.44 -2.14
C GLY A 34 -2.28 -8.62 -1.62
N ASN A 35 -0.99 -8.62 -1.90
CA ASN A 35 -0.05 -9.63 -1.43
C ASN A 35 1.30 -9.00 -1.09
N HIS A 36 2.12 -9.72 -0.31
CA HIS A 36 3.47 -9.32 0.03
C HIS A 36 4.47 -10.46 -0.17
N THR A 37 5.74 -10.08 -0.31
CA THR A 37 6.91 -10.96 -0.25
C THR A 37 7.98 -10.27 0.60
N THR A 38 9.13 -10.92 0.76
CA THR A 38 10.31 -10.29 1.39
C THR A 38 10.85 -9.09 0.61
N ASP A 39 10.45 -8.92 -0.65
CA ASP A 39 10.91 -7.83 -1.51
C ASP A 39 9.97 -6.62 -1.48
N GLY A 40 8.75 -6.76 -0.96
CA GLY A 40 7.78 -5.68 -0.91
C GLY A 40 6.31 -6.11 -0.78
N ILE A 41 5.44 -5.11 -0.83
CA ILE A 41 3.98 -5.24 -0.83
C ILE A 41 3.40 -4.61 -2.09
N ALA A 42 2.36 -5.20 -2.65
CA ALA A 42 1.59 -4.62 -3.75
C ALA A 42 0.10 -4.91 -3.60
N GLY A 43 -0.73 -3.91 -3.87
CA GLY A 43 -2.18 -4.09 -3.82
C GLY A 43 -2.99 -2.82 -4.03
N ILE A 44 -4.25 -2.93 -3.69
CA ILE A 44 -5.28 -1.90 -3.81
C ILE A 44 -5.63 -1.43 -2.41
N VAL A 45 -5.74 -0.10 -2.25
CA VAL A 45 -6.38 0.51 -1.07
C VAL A 45 -7.67 1.13 -1.54
N ASP A 46 -8.74 0.86 -0.80
CA ASP A 46 -10.00 1.56 -0.97
C ASP A 46 -10.58 1.98 0.40
N ARG A 47 -11.74 2.65 0.41
CA ARG A 47 -12.42 3.08 1.64
C ARG A 47 -13.58 2.14 1.95
N ARG A 48 -13.70 1.71 3.21
CA ARG A 48 -14.84 0.88 3.64
C ARG A 48 -16.16 1.63 3.42
N GLY A 49 -17.07 0.99 2.68
CA GLY A 49 -18.41 1.52 2.42
C GLY A 49 -18.49 2.71 1.45
N ARG A 50 -17.40 3.09 0.78
CA ARG A 50 -17.40 4.10 -0.29
C ARG A 50 -16.55 3.66 -1.48
N PRO A 51 -16.92 4.02 -2.73
CA PRO A 51 -16.20 3.53 -3.90
C PRO A 51 -14.90 4.30 -4.22
N TYR A 52 -14.49 5.27 -3.39
CA TYR A 52 -13.32 6.12 -3.69
C TYR A 52 -12.47 6.43 -2.45
N VAL A 53 -11.16 6.50 -2.69
CA VAL A 53 -10.14 7.08 -1.80
C VAL A 53 -9.87 8.52 -2.23
N THR A 54 -9.55 9.39 -1.27
CA THR A 54 -9.19 10.78 -1.55
C THR A 54 -7.68 10.93 -1.75
N ASP A 55 -7.25 12.06 -2.30
CA ASP A 55 -5.82 12.40 -2.37
C ASP A 55 -5.17 12.52 -1.00
N LEU A 56 -5.93 12.93 0.03
CA LEU A 56 -5.46 12.95 1.42
C LEU A 56 -5.21 11.54 1.95
N ASP A 57 -6.11 10.59 1.65
CA ASP A 57 -5.92 9.19 2.05
C ASP A 57 -4.69 8.60 1.35
N ARG A 58 -4.53 8.90 0.06
CA ARG A 58 -3.35 8.51 -0.72
C ARG A 58 -2.08 9.07 -0.09
N ALA A 59 -2.02 10.37 0.17
CA ALA A 59 -0.85 11.02 0.75
C ALA A 59 -0.50 10.41 2.12
N ALA A 60 -1.50 10.22 3.00
CA ALA A 60 -1.29 9.63 4.31
C ALA A 60 -0.69 8.22 4.25
N VAL A 61 -1.23 7.35 3.37
CA VAL A 61 -0.68 6.00 3.16
C VAL A 61 0.75 6.05 2.60
N MET A 62 1.02 6.94 1.65
CA MET A 62 2.36 7.08 1.08
C MET A 62 3.37 7.58 2.10
N ASP A 63 2.99 8.57 2.92
CA ASP A 63 3.83 9.13 3.97
C ASP A 63 4.12 8.08 5.05
N TRP A 64 3.11 7.32 5.46
CA TRP A 64 3.29 6.23 6.41
C TRP A 64 4.28 5.19 5.88
N LEU A 65 4.10 4.71 4.64
CA LEU A 65 4.99 3.72 4.03
C LEU A 65 6.42 4.24 3.92
N ASN A 66 6.61 5.47 3.45
CA ASN A 66 7.95 6.07 3.30
C ASN A 66 8.63 6.37 4.65
N SER A 67 7.88 6.44 5.75
CA SER A 67 8.45 6.60 7.10
C SER A 67 9.01 5.30 7.69
N GLN A 68 8.69 4.15 7.10
CA GLN A 68 9.10 2.85 7.64
C GLN A 68 10.55 2.53 7.31
N ARG A 69 11.33 2.12 8.31
CA ARG A 69 12.77 1.85 8.19
C ARG A 69 13.12 0.87 7.07
N ILE A 70 12.29 -0.13 6.85
CA ILE A 70 12.57 -1.20 5.88
C ILE A 70 12.01 -0.89 4.49
N VAL A 71 11.24 0.17 4.31
CA VAL A 71 10.71 0.57 2.99
C VAL A 71 11.74 1.46 2.28
N SER A 72 12.19 1.01 1.11
CA SER A 72 13.16 1.76 0.30
C SER A 72 12.49 2.71 -0.69
N MET A 73 11.28 2.38 -1.13
CA MET A 73 10.50 3.20 -2.06
C MET A 73 9.03 2.77 -2.02
N ALA A 74 8.12 3.72 -1.87
CA ALA A 74 6.70 3.49 -2.05
C ALA A 74 6.15 4.28 -3.25
N THR A 75 5.21 3.69 -4.00
CA THR A 75 4.49 4.34 -5.09
C THR A 75 2.99 4.08 -5.02
N SER A 76 2.19 5.05 -5.48
CA SER A 76 0.77 4.83 -5.73
C SER A 76 0.37 5.45 -7.06
N GLN A 77 -0.65 4.88 -7.68
CA GLN A 77 -1.29 5.37 -8.88
C GLN A 77 -2.81 5.18 -8.73
N GLU A 78 -3.60 5.94 -9.48
CA GLU A 78 -5.03 5.67 -9.59
C GLU A 78 -5.27 4.35 -10.31
N LEU A 79 -6.24 3.58 -9.83
CA LEU A 79 -6.74 2.43 -10.57
C LEU A 79 -7.43 2.95 -11.82
N ARG A 80 -6.82 2.72 -12.99
CA ARG A 80 -7.50 2.92 -14.26
C ARG A 80 -8.57 1.84 -14.39
N ASN A 81 -9.77 2.25 -14.79
CA ASN A 81 -10.89 1.34 -15.01
C ASN A 81 -10.47 0.25 -16.01
N ALA A 82 -10.52 -1.02 -15.60
CA ALA A 82 -10.10 -2.16 -16.41
C ALA A 82 -10.92 -2.34 -17.71
N TRP A 83 -12.05 -1.64 -17.85
CA TRP A 83 -12.97 -1.70 -19.00
C TRP A 83 -12.77 -0.60 -20.04
N TYR A 84 -11.96 0.42 -19.74
CA TYR A 84 -11.52 1.41 -20.73
C TYR A 84 -10.00 1.23 -20.87
N GLY A 85 -9.61 0.41 -21.86
CA GLY A 85 -8.22 0.01 -22.09
C GLY A 85 -7.23 1.17 -22.21
N TRP A 86 -5.95 0.82 -22.24
CA TRP A 86 -4.82 1.73 -22.40
C TRP A 86 -5.13 2.79 -23.47
N SER A 87 -5.18 4.05 -23.03
CA SER A 87 -5.12 5.19 -23.95
C SER A 87 -3.65 5.60 -24.02
N ASP A 88 -3.12 5.61 -25.25
CA ASP A 88 -1.73 5.92 -25.63
C ASP A 88 -1.21 7.23 -25.02
#